data_AF-A0A151PG43-F1
#
_entry.id   AF-A0A151PG43-F1
#
_cell.length_a   1.000
_cell.length_b   1.000
_cell.length_c   1.000
_cell.angle_alpha   90.00
_cell.angle_beta   90.00
_cell.angle_gamma   90.00
#
_symmetry.space_group_name_H-M   'P 1'
#
loop_
_entity.id
_entity.type
_entity.pdbx_description
1 polymer ?
#
loop_
_entity_poly.entity_id
_entity_poly.type
_entity_poly.pdbx_seq_one_letter_code
_entity_poly.pdbx_strand_id
1 'polypeptide(L)'
;MTVSAGSGRGLWPEDKSDPKGSAAQFLLPDITAVASKLSFATMVQWSAEEKQLITSIWGRINVEEVGGDALARLLIVYPWTQRFFSNFGNLSSPTAIINNPKVRAHGKKVLTSFGDAVKNLDNVKGTFAKLSELHCDKLHVDPENFRLLGDILNIVLAANLGKEFTPSCQATWQKLVGVVAHALARKYH
;
A
#
# COMPACT_ATOMS: atom_id res chain seq x y z
N MET A 1 20.40 55.22 -41.89
CA MET A 1 21.01 56.44 -41.33
C MET A 1 19.95 57.52 -41.29
N THR A 2 20.01 58.35 -40.25
CA THR A 2 19.03 59.37 -39.79
C THR A 2 17.77 58.76 -39.16
N VAL A 3 17.25 59.25 -38.03
CA VAL A 3 17.20 60.63 -37.54
C VAL A 3 17.27 60.71 -36.00
N SER A 4 17.78 61.85 -35.55
CA SER A 4 17.96 62.32 -34.18
C SER A 4 16.69 62.94 -33.58
N ALA A 5 16.73 63.07 -32.25
CA ALA A 5 16.04 64.01 -31.36
C ALA A 5 14.58 63.73 -30.97
N GLY A 6 14.40 63.45 -29.68
CA GLY A 6 13.16 63.62 -28.93
C GLY A 6 13.49 64.08 -27.51
N SER A 7 13.37 65.38 -27.26
CA SER A 7 13.59 66.05 -25.98
C SER A 7 12.42 65.82 -25.03
N GLY A 8 12.63 65.90 -23.70
CA GLY A 8 11.49 66.06 -22.78
C GLY A 8 11.85 65.89 -21.32
N ARG A 9 12.26 66.99 -20.68
CA ARG A 9 12.40 67.13 -19.23
C ARG A 9 11.03 67.17 -18.53
N GLY A 10 11.01 66.76 -17.27
CA GLY A 10 9.97 67.05 -16.29
C GLY A 10 9.45 65.75 -15.65
N LEU A 11 9.25 65.62 -14.34
CA LEU A 11 8.93 66.63 -13.34
C LEU A 11 9.16 66.00 -11.94
N TRP A 12 9.73 66.75 -10.99
CA TRP A 12 9.60 66.59 -9.52
C TRP A 12 10.50 65.54 -8.81
N PRO A 13 10.81 65.73 -7.51
CA PRO A 13 12.17 65.95 -7.02
C PRO A 13 12.78 64.75 -6.28
N GLU A 14 14.10 64.79 -6.08
CA GLU A 14 14.79 64.01 -5.05
C GLU A 14 14.23 64.37 -3.68
N ASP A 15 13.41 63.50 -3.11
CA ASP A 15 13.08 63.50 -1.68
C ASP A 15 13.98 62.47 -0.99
N LYS A 16 15.01 62.99 -0.32
CA LYS A 16 15.73 62.29 0.73
C LYS A 16 14.86 62.28 1.98
N SER A 17 14.02 61.28 2.11
CA SER A 17 13.45 60.91 3.39
C SER A 17 13.42 59.39 3.52
N ASP A 18 14.17 58.92 4.51
CA ASP A 18 14.29 57.54 4.93
C ASP A 18 13.29 57.34 6.08
N PRO A 19 12.15 56.63 5.86
CA PRO A 19 11.41 56.05 6.96
C PRO A 19 11.71 54.55 6.98
N LYS A 20 12.34 54.13 8.08
CA LYS A 20 12.50 52.74 8.50
C LYS A 20 11.24 51.93 8.18
N GLY A 21 11.27 51.21 7.07
CA GLY A 21 10.27 50.20 6.72
C GLY A 21 10.41 49.07 7.72
N SER A 22 9.45 48.98 8.64
CA SER A 22 9.21 47.82 9.47
C SER A 22 9.28 46.57 8.59
N ALA A 23 10.25 45.69 8.87
CA ALA A 23 10.26 44.36 8.31
C ALA A 23 8.97 43.69 8.81
N ALA A 24 7.95 43.69 7.95
CA ALA A 24 6.79 42.83 8.14
C ALA A 24 7.34 41.42 8.21
N GLN A 25 7.47 40.92 9.43
CA GLN A 25 7.86 39.57 9.72
C GLN A 25 6.78 38.69 9.10
N PHE A 26 7.02 38.24 7.87
CA PHE A 26 6.30 37.12 7.30
C PHE A 26 6.52 35.99 8.29
N LEU A 27 5.49 35.72 9.10
CA LEU A 27 5.41 34.54 9.93
C LEU A 27 5.38 33.36 8.97
N LEU A 28 6.57 32.92 8.56
CA LEU A 28 6.74 31.58 8.01
C LEU A 28 6.10 30.66 9.04
N PRO A 29 5.14 29.80 8.65
CA PRO A 29 4.54 28.87 9.59
C PRO A 29 5.67 28.11 10.26
N ASP A 30 5.62 28.05 11.59
CA ASP A 30 6.62 27.38 12.40
C ASP A 30 6.90 26.01 11.78
N ILE A 31 8.10 25.84 11.24
CA ILE A 31 8.51 24.61 10.54
C ILE A 31 8.39 23.43 11.50
N THR A 32 8.49 23.67 12.81
CA THR A 32 8.26 22.69 13.87
C THR A 32 6.78 22.31 14.01
N ALA A 33 5.84 23.23 13.81
CA ALA A 33 4.40 22.95 13.78
C ALA A 33 3.99 22.21 12.50
N VAL A 34 4.55 22.59 11.35
CA VAL A 34 4.37 21.89 10.06
C VAL A 34 5.00 20.50 10.11
N ALA A 35 6.20 20.37 10.69
CA ALA A 35 6.88 19.11 10.95
C ALA A 35 6.13 18.25 11.97
N SER A 36 5.52 18.83 13.01
CA SER A 36 4.71 18.09 13.98
C SER A 36 3.44 17.51 13.34
N LYS A 37 2.81 18.26 12.42
CA LYS A 37 1.72 17.76 11.56
C LYS A 37 2.20 16.72 10.53
N LEU A 38 3.45 16.82 10.07
CA LEU A 38 4.10 15.84 9.21
C LEU A 38 4.68 14.63 9.97
N SER A 39 4.71 14.64 11.31
CA SER A 39 5.29 13.59 12.16
C SER A 39 4.27 12.61 12.74
N PHE A 40 3.01 12.66 12.31
CA PHE A 40 2.18 11.46 12.35
C PHE A 40 2.78 10.50 11.33
N ALA A 41 3.63 9.57 11.78
CA ALA A 41 3.97 8.37 11.03
C ALA A 41 2.70 7.89 10.34
N THR A 42 2.69 7.88 9.00
CA THR A 42 1.52 7.68 8.13
C THR A 42 0.68 6.49 8.60
N MET A 43 -0.24 6.75 9.53
CA MET A 43 -1.23 5.80 10.01
C MET A 43 -2.23 5.71 8.87
N VAL A 44 -2.37 4.51 8.34
CA VAL A 44 -3.33 4.24 7.27
C VAL A 44 -4.71 4.61 7.82
N GLN A 45 -5.33 5.61 7.21
CA GLN A 45 -6.69 6.03 7.55
C GLN A 45 -7.65 5.34 6.59
N TRP A 46 -8.73 4.79 7.13
CA TRP A 46 -9.78 4.14 6.38
C TRP A 46 -11.07 4.96 6.47
N SER A 47 -11.66 5.32 5.33
CA SER A 47 -13.00 5.92 5.33
C SER A 47 -14.07 4.89 5.74
N ALA A 48 -15.26 5.37 6.11
CA ALA A 48 -16.38 4.48 6.44
C ALA A 48 -16.75 3.60 5.22
N GLU A 49 -16.74 4.20 4.03
CA GLU A 49 -17.02 3.55 2.75
C GLU A 49 -15.95 2.48 2.44
N GLU A 50 -14.66 2.77 2.66
CA GLU A 50 -13.60 1.79 2.46
C GLU A 50 -13.76 0.59 3.40
N LYS A 51 -14.05 0.83 4.70
CA LYS A 51 -14.31 -0.25 5.67
C LYS A 51 -15.51 -1.10 5.25
N GLN A 52 -16.57 -0.47 4.77
CA GLN A 52 -17.76 -1.17 4.27
C GLN A 52 -17.46 -2.00 3.03
N LEU A 53 -16.71 -1.48 2.05
CA LEU A 53 -16.31 -2.23 0.86
C LEU A 53 -15.45 -3.44 1.21
N ILE A 54 -14.47 -3.27 2.12
CA ILE A 54 -13.62 -4.37 2.57
C ILE A 54 -14.46 -5.48 3.20
N THR A 55 -15.29 -5.13 4.19
CA THR A 55 -16.09 -6.10 4.93
C THR A 55 -17.18 -6.76 4.07
N SER A 56 -17.79 -6.02 3.14
CA SER A 56 -18.75 -6.54 2.17
C SER A 56 -18.13 -7.59 1.26
N ILE A 57 -16.98 -7.29 0.65
CA ILE A 57 -16.26 -8.26 -0.19
C ILE A 57 -15.80 -9.46 0.65
N TRP A 58 -15.24 -9.23 1.84
CA TRP A 58 -14.80 -10.30 2.73
C TRP A 58 -15.94 -11.26 3.12
N GLY A 59 -17.15 -10.74 3.35
CA GLY A 59 -18.34 -11.54 3.69
C GLY A 59 -18.84 -12.45 2.57
N ARG A 60 -18.30 -12.31 1.35
CA ARG A 60 -18.76 -13.03 0.16
C ARG A 60 -17.77 -14.05 -0.37
N ILE A 61 -16.56 -14.10 0.18
CA ILE A 61 -15.52 -15.01 -0.31
C ILE A 61 -15.50 -16.30 0.50
N ASN A 62 -15.25 -17.41 -0.18
CA ASN A 62 -14.87 -18.65 0.46
C ASN A 62 -13.36 -18.62 0.76
N VAL A 63 -13.00 -18.54 2.04
CA VAL A 63 -11.59 -18.40 2.47
C VAL A 63 -10.73 -19.57 2.03
N GLU A 64 -11.28 -20.79 1.96
CA GLU A 64 -10.52 -21.96 1.55
C GLU A 64 -10.23 -21.96 0.04
N GLU A 65 -11.25 -21.66 -0.77
CA GLU A 65 -11.13 -21.63 -2.22
C GLU A 65 -10.26 -20.46 -2.67
N VAL A 66 -10.59 -19.23 -2.26
CA VAL A 66 -9.84 -18.03 -2.66
C VAL A 66 -8.40 -18.08 -2.15
N GLY A 67 -8.19 -18.61 -0.94
CA GLY A 67 -6.86 -18.73 -0.36
C GLY A 67 -6.00 -19.76 -1.09
N GLY A 68 -6.57 -20.92 -1.39
CA GLY A 68 -5.93 -21.96 -2.19
C GLY A 68 -5.57 -21.46 -3.59
N ASP A 69 -6.51 -20.81 -4.27
CA ASP A 69 -6.31 -20.25 -5.60
C ASP A 69 -5.24 -19.17 -5.64
N ALA A 70 -5.24 -18.26 -4.66
CA ALA A 70 -4.24 -17.20 -4.58
C ALA A 70 -2.83 -17.77 -4.39
N LEU A 71 -2.65 -18.73 -3.48
CA LEU A 71 -1.33 -19.34 -3.28
C LEU A 71 -0.91 -20.17 -4.50
N ALA A 72 -1.81 -20.96 -5.09
CA ALA A 72 -1.50 -21.72 -6.29
C ALA A 72 -1.04 -20.80 -7.44
N ARG A 73 -1.76 -19.70 -7.67
CA ARG A 73 -1.40 -18.72 -8.71
C ARG A 73 -0.09 -18.01 -8.42
N LEU A 74 0.22 -17.69 -7.16
CA LEU A 74 1.53 -17.15 -6.78
C LEU A 74 2.65 -18.11 -7.22
N LEU A 75 2.52 -19.39 -6.88
CA LEU A 75 3.53 -20.41 -7.20
C LEU A 75 3.66 -20.69 -8.70
N ILE A 76 2.61 -20.46 -9.48
CA ILE A 76 2.60 -20.65 -10.94
C ILE A 76 3.17 -19.43 -11.66
N VAL A 77 2.68 -18.24 -11.33
CA VAL A 77 3.06 -16.98 -12.01
C VAL A 77 4.46 -16.53 -11.59
N TYR A 78 4.84 -16.78 -10.35
CA TYR A 78 6.13 -16.40 -9.77
C TYR A 78 6.87 -17.64 -9.24
N PRO A 79 7.38 -18.51 -10.13
CA PRO A 79 7.86 -19.84 -9.76
C PRO A 79 9.05 -19.83 -8.79
N TRP A 80 9.81 -18.74 -8.71
CA TRP A 80 10.89 -18.59 -7.70
C TRP A 80 10.37 -18.64 -6.25
N THR A 81 9.08 -18.41 -6.02
CA THR A 81 8.45 -18.51 -4.69
C THR A 81 8.32 -19.95 -4.21
N GLN A 82 8.37 -20.93 -5.12
CA GLN A 82 8.31 -22.36 -4.77
C GLN A 82 9.46 -22.80 -3.85
N ARG A 83 10.59 -22.08 -3.83
CA ARG A 83 11.74 -22.37 -2.96
C ARG A 83 11.38 -22.42 -1.47
N PHE A 84 10.35 -21.68 -1.05
CA PHE A 84 9.89 -21.64 0.34
C PHE A 84 9.00 -22.84 0.72
N PHE A 85 8.62 -23.67 -0.26
CA PHE A 85 7.62 -24.73 -0.12
C PHE A 85 8.16 -26.10 -0.52
N SER A 86 9.46 -26.35 -0.39
CA SER A 86 10.09 -27.64 -0.73
C SER A 86 9.42 -28.86 -0.06
N ASN A 87 8.89 -28.69 1.15
CA ASN A 87 8.20 -29.74 1.90
C ASN A 87 6.74 -29.99 1.43
N PHE A 88 6.27 -29.29 0.40
CA PHE A 88 4.90 -29.43 -0.11
C PHE A 88 4.77 -30.56 -1.14
N GLY A 89 5.87 -31.22 -1.51
CA GLY A 89 5.88 -32.32 -2.47
C GLY A 89 5.88 -31.79 -3.90
N ASN A 90 5.07 -32.40 -4.77
CA ASN A 90 5.10 -32.08 -6.20
C ASN A 90 4.51 -30.68 -6.49
N LEU A 91 5.35 -29.80 -7.02
CA LEU A 91 5.00 -28.45 -7.52
C LEU A 91 5.48 -28.24 -8.97
N SER A 92 5.77 -29.33 -9.71
CA SER A 92 6.49 -29.25 -11.00
C SER A 92 5.66 -28.73 -12.18
N SER A 93 4.35 -28.58 -12.03
CA SER A 93 3.45 -28.10 -13.09
C SER A 93 2.23 -27.37 -12.50
N PRO A 94 1.54 -26.51 -13.28
CA PRO A 94 0.31 -25.85 -12.81
C PRO A 94 -0.74 -26.82 -12.29
N THR A 95 -0.98 -27.94 -12.98
CA THR A 95 -1.93 -28.98 -12.54
C THR A 95 -1.50 -29.63 -11.23
N ALA A 96 -0.20 -29.88 -11.03
CA ALA A 96 0.30 -30.41 -9.77
C ALA A 96 0.11 -29.42 -8.62
N ILE A 97 0.39 -28.13 -8.86
CA ILE A 97 0.27 -27.05 -7.86
C ILE A 97 -1.19 -26.84 -7.44
N ILE A 98 -2.10 -26.70 -8.41
CA ILE A 98 -3.54 -26.44 -8.15
C ILE A 98 -4.16 -27.56 -7.34
N ASN A 99 -3.80 -28.81 -7.64
CA ASN A 99 -4.33 -29.98 -6.94
C ASN A 99 -3.55 -30.36 -5.67
N ASN A 100 -2.52 -29.60 -5.30
CA ASN A 100 -1.69 -29.94 -4.15
C ASN A 100 -2.43 -29.61 -2.84
N PRO A 101 -2.73 -30.60 -1.98
CA PRO A 101 -3.51 -30.39 -0.75
C PRO A 101 -2.77 -29.50 0.27
N LYS A 102 -1.43 -29.52 0.30
CA LYS A 102 -0.64 -28.66 1.18
C LYS A 102 -0.66 -27.20 0.71
N VAL A 103 -0.64 -26.96 -0.60
CA VAL A 103 -0.84 -25.62 -1.18
C VAL A 103 -2.22 -25.09 -0.77
N ARG A 104 -3.29 -25.87 -0.99
CA ARG A 104 -4.65 -25.45 -0.59
C ARG A 104 -4.77 -25.17 0.91
N ALA A 105 -4.26 -26.06 1.74
CA ALA A 105 -4.28 -25.89 3.19
C ALA A 105 -3.49 -24.66 3.66
N HIS A 106 -2.33 -24.39 3.05
CA HIS A 106 -1.53 -23.21 3.40
C HIS A 106 -2.17 -21.92 2.87
N GLY A 107 -2.72 -21.93 1.66
CA GLY A 107 -3.47 -20.81 1.10
C GLY A 107 -4.64 -20.39 1.99
N LYS A 108 -5.38 -21.37 2.52
CA LYS A 108 -6.42 -21.12 3.54
C LYS A 108 -5.86 -20.42 4.78
N LYS A 109 -4.70 -20.86 5.31
CA LYS A 109 -4.06 -20.21 6.47
C LYS A 109 -3.66 -18.77 6.16
N VAL A 110 -3.05 -18.54 5.00
CA VAL A 110 -2.68 -17.20 4.53
C VAL A 110 -3.90 -16.29 4.47
N LEU A 111 -4.97 -16.72 3.80
CA LEU A 111 -6.16 -15.90 3.67
C LEU A 111 -6.92 -15.75 4.99
N THR A 112 -6.88 -16.73 5.87
CA THR A 112 -7.40 -16.58 7.25
C THR A 112 -6.72 -15.42 7.98
N SER A 113 -5.39 -15.27 7.86
CA SER A 113 -4.66 -14.12 8.42
C SER A 113 -5.10 -12.79 7.82
N PHE A 114 -5.44 -12.73 6.52
CA PHE A 114 -6.06 -11.53 5.94
C PHE A 114 -7.40 -11.20 6.60
N GLY A 115 -8.18 -12.21 7.01
CA GLY A 115 -9.39 -12.01 7.80
C GLY A 115 -9.12 -11.32 9.14
N ASP A 116 -7.96 -11.57 9.76
CA ASP A 116 -7.56 -10.85 10.97
C ASP A 116 -7.17 -9.40 10.67
N ALA A 117 -6.60 -9.11 9.49
CA ALA A 117 -6.42 -7.73 9.00
C ALA A 117 -7.76 -7.01 8.85
N VAL A 118 -8.75 -7.66 8.22
CA VAL A 118 -10.10 -7.11 8.00
C VAL A 118 -10.80 -6.79 9.33
N LYS A 119 -10.62 -7.61 10.36
CA LYS A 119 -11.16 -7.36 11.71
C LYS A 119 -10.44 -6.22 12.44
N ASN A 120 -9.18 -5.94 12.07
CA ASN A 120 -8.30 -5.01 12.78
C ASN A 120 -7.72 -3.94 11.84
N LEU A 121 -8.54 -3.36 10.96
CA LEU A 121 -8.09 -2.44 9.90
C LEU A 121 -7.28 -1.25 10.43
N ASP A 122 -7.58 -0.75 11.62
CA ASP A 122 -6.88 0.37 12.25
C ASP A 122 -5.59 -0.06 13.00
N ASN A 123 -5.35 -1.38 13.14
CA ASN A 123 -4.19 -1.96 13.84
C ASN A 123 -3.56 -3.14 13.08
N VAL A 124 -3.52 -3.08 11.75
CA VAL A 124 -2.90 -4.15 10.93
C VAL A 124 -1.43 -4.35 11.30
N LYS A 125 -0.69 -3.26 11.57
CA LYS A 125 0.72 -3.30 11.98
C LYS A 125 0.93 -4.13 13.26
N GLY A 126 0.11 -3.94 14.29
CA GLY A 126 0.18 -4.74 15.51
C GLY A 126 -0.26 -6.18 15.30
N THR A 127 -1.32 -6.37 14.51
CA THR A 127 -1.87 -7.70 14.18
C THR A 127 -0.85 -8.62 13.51
N PHE A 128 0.00 -8.09 12.63
CA PHE A 128 0.97 -8.87 11.85
C PHE A 128 2.39 -8.90 12.44
N ALA A 129 2.65 -8.30 13.60
CA ALA A 129 4.01 -8.16 14.15
C ALA A 129 4.75 -9.50 14.28
N LYS A 130 4.13 -10.51 14.94
CA LYS A 130 4.71 -11.86 15.08
C LYS A 130 4.91 -12.56 13.74
N LEU A 131 4.01 -12.31 12.77
CA LEU A 131 4.10 -12.91 11.45
C LEU A 131 5.23 -12.28 10.63
N SER A 132 5.45 -10.97 10.81
CA SER A 132 6.60 -10.25 10.24
C SER A 132 7.93 -10.81 10.75
N GLU A 133 8.05 -11.03 12.06
CA GLU A 133 9.22 -11.69 12.67
C GLU A 133 9.47 -13.08 12.08
N LEU A 134 8.43 -13.91 12.00
CA LEU A 134 8.54 -15.26 11.44
C LEU A 134 9.07 -15.22 9.99
N HIS A 135 8.47 -14.38 9.14
CA HIS A 135 8.85 -14.31 7.74
C HIS A 135 10.26 -13.73 7.53
N CYS A 136 10.67 -12.79 8.39
CA CYS A 136 11.99 -12.18 8.34
C CYS A 136 13.08 -13.11 8.87
N ASP A 137 12.94 -13.56 10.12
CA ASP A 137 14.02 -14.19 10.89
C ASP A 137 14.15 -15.69 10.63
N LYS A 138 13.07 -16.34 10.20
CA LYS A 138 13.04 -17.80 10.02
C LYS A 138 12.85 -18.22 8.58
N LEU A 139 11.94 -17.56 7.87
CA LEU A 139 11.61 -17.96 6.49
C LEU A 139 12.43 -17.20 5.45
N HIS A 140 13.05 -16.07 5.83
CA HIS A 140 13.84 -15.21 4.96
C HIS A 140 13.14 -14.89 3.63
N VAL A 141 11.84 -14.60 3.71
CA VAL A 141 11.04 -14.24 2.54
C VAL A 141 11.39 -12.81 2.14
N ASP A 142 11.71 -12.56 0.88
CA ASP A 142 11.90 -11.19 0.40
C ASP A 142 10.55 -10.44 0.48
N PRO A 143 10.47 -9.25 1.11
CA PRO A 143 9.24 -8.47 1.26
C PRO A 143 8.47 -8.21 -0.03
N GLU A 144 9.14 -8.19 -1.19
CA GLU A 144 8.49 -8.00 -2.48
C GLU A 144 7.46 -9.12 -2.77
N ASN A 145 7.71 -10.34 -2.29
CA ASN A 145 6.77 -11.44 -2.48
C ASN A 145 5.43 -11.23 -1.76
N PHE A 146 5.38 -10.38 -0.71
CA PHE A 146 4.11 -10.02 -0.08
C PHE A 146 3.25 -9.14 -0.99
N ARG A 147 3.88 -8.24 -1.76
CA ARG A 147 3.17 -7.41 -2.74
C ARG A 147 2.63 -8.26 -3.88
N LEU A 148 3.46 -9.16 -4.42
CA LEU A 148 3.07 -10.10 -5.46
C LEU A 148 1.87 -10.96 -5.05
N LEU A 149 1.85 -11.47 -3.81
CA LEU A 149 0.70 -12.20 -3.29
C LEU A 149 -0.54 -11.31 -3.18
N GLY A 150 -0.38 -10.05 -2.77
CA GLY A 150 -1.46 -9.06 -2.74
C GLY A 150 -2.09 -8.81 -4.12
N ASP A 151 -1.26 -8.65 -5.15
CA ASP A 151 -1.72 -8.44 -6.52
C ASP A 151 -2.43 -9.68 -7.06
N ILE A 152 -1.89 -10.88 -6.79
CA ILE A 152 -2.56 -12.16 -7.13
C ILE A 152 -3.91 -12.28 -6.41
N LEU A 153 -4.01 -11.90 -5.14
CA LEU A 153 -5.27 -11.92 -4.41
C LEU A 153 -6.30 -11.02 -5.09
N ASN A 154 -5.94 -9.81 -5.52
CA ASN A 154 -6.84 -8.93 -6.27
C ASN A 154 -7.31 -9.54 -7.59
N ILE A 155 -6.42 -10.23 -8.31
CA ILE A 155 -6.78 -10.95 -9.55
C ILE A 155 -7.79 -12.08 -9.23
N VAL A 156 -7.58 -12.83 -8.15
CA VAL A 156 -8.49 -13.90 -7.74
C VAL A 156 -9.85 -13.35 -7.31
N LEU A 157 -9.89 -12.24 -6.58
CA LEU A 157 -11.15 -11.59 -6.20
C LEU A 157 -11.92 -11.08 -7.42
N ALA A 158 -11.22 -10.45 -8.37
CA ALA A 158 -11.81 -10.01 -9.63
C ALA A 158 -12.40 -11.19 -10.43
N ALA A 159 -11.67 -12.31 -10.50
CA ALA A 159 -12.15 -13.51 -11.19
C ALA A 159 -13.39 -14.14 -10.52
N ASN A 160 -13.45 -14.14 -9.19
CA ASN A 160 -14.57 -14.73 -8.43
C ASN A 160 -15.82 -13.86 -8.43
N LEU A 161 -15.68 -12.54 -8.37
CA LEU A 161 -16.79 -11.61 -8.20
C LEU A 161 -17.22 -10.92 -9.50
N GLY A 162 -16.41 -11.02 -10.55
CA GLY A 162 -16.70 -10.46 -11.87
C GLY A 162 -17.06 -8.98 -11.80
N LYS A 163 -18.25 -8.64 -12.32
CA LYS A 163 -18.75 -7.24 -12.38
C LYS A 163 -18.93 -6.59 -11.01
N GLU A 164 -19.02 -7.37 -9.95
CA GLU A 164 -19.23 -6.85 -8.60
C GLU A 164 -17.92 -6.38 -7.94
N PHE A 165 -16.76 -6.80 -8.47
CA PHE A 165 -15.47 -6.22 -8.10
C PHE A 165 -15.23 -4.93 -8.88
N THR A 166 -16.04 -3.91 -8.56
CA THR A 166 -15.97 -2.60 -9.19
C THR A 166 -14.59 -1.93 -9.02
N PRO A 167 -14.25 -0.92 -9.82
CA PRO A 167 -12.99 -0.18 -9.67
C PRO A 167 -12.76 0.37 -8.25
N SER A 168 -13.82 0.82 -7.57
CA SER A 168 -13.74 1.27 -6.17
C SER A 168 -13.46 0.13 -5.20
N CYS A 169 -14.05 -1.05 -5.41
CA CYS A 169 -13.72 -2.26 -4.65
C CYS A 169 -12.24 -2.62 -4.83
N GLN A 170 -11.77 -2.64 -6.08
CA GLN A 170 -10.40 -2.96 -6.42
C GLN A 170 -9.40 -1.97 -5.80
N ALA A 171 -9.64 -0.67 -5.93
CA ALA A 171 -8.77 0.35 -5.33
C ALA A 171 -8.67 0.20 -3.80
N THR A 172 -9.81 -0.06 -3.15
CA THR A 172 -9.87 -0.28 -1.70
C THR A 172 -9.11 -1.54 -1.28
N TRP A 173 -9.29 -2.64 -2.01
CA TRP A 173 -8.58 -3.88 -1.74
C TRP A 173 -7.10 -3.82 -2.09
N GLN A 174 -6.70 -3.08 -3.13
CA GLN A 174 -5.30 -2.78 -3.44
C GLN A 174 -4.63 -2.03 -2.29
N LYS A 175 -5.34 -1.05 -1.69
CA LYS A 175 -4.88 -0.39 -0.48
C LYS A 175 -4.72 -1.40 0.66
N LEU A 176 -5.70 -2.28 0.91
CA LEU A 176 -5.63 -3.28 1.97
C LEU A 176 -4.44 -4.23 1.82
N VAL A 177 -4.24 -4.82 0.65
CA VAL A 177 -3.10 -5.72 0.43
C VAL A 177 -1.76 -4.99 0.55
N GLY A 178 -1.68 -3.72 0.13
CA GLY A 178 -0.51 -2.88 0.34
C GLY A 178 -0.21 -2.61 1.82
N VAL A 179 -1.24 -2.40 2.63
CA VAL A 179 -1.13 -2.20 4.09
C VAL A 179 -0.67 -3.49 4.78
N VAL A 180 -1.21 -4.64 4.39
CA VAL A 180 -0.79 -5.96 4.90
C VAL A 180 0.65 -6.26 4.51
N ALA A 181 1.04 -6.04 3.25
CA ALA A 181 2.41 -6.24 2.79
C ALA A 181 3.40 -5.35 3.55
N HIS A 182 3.06 -4.08 3.76
CA HIS A 182 3.88 -3.16 4.55
C HIS A 182 3.98 -3.59 6.03
N ALA A 183 2.89 -4.07 6.63
CA ALA A 183 2.90 -4.60 7.99
C ALA A 183 3.78 -5.86 8.13
N LEU A 184 3.72 -6.77 7.16
CA LEU A 184 4.58 -7.97 7.10
C LEU A 184 6.06 -7.64 6.87
N ALA A 185 6.36 -6.57 6.15
CA ALA A 185 7.72 -6.12 5.89
C ALA A 185 8.34 -5.35 7.07
N ARG A 186 7.56 -4.99 8.10
CA ARG A 186 8.00 -4.07 9.16
C ARG A 186 9.27 -4.52 9.88
N LYS A 187 9.44 -5.80 10.20
CA LYS A 187 10.63 -6.25 10.95
C LYS A 187 11.92 -6.23 10.12
N TYR A 188 11.81 -6.05 8.79
CA TYR A 188 12.96 -6.04 7.89
C TYR A 188 13.73 -4.71 7.90
N HIS A 189 13.11 -3.62 8.37
CA HIS A 189 13.68 -2.27 8.37
C HIS A 189 13.25 -1.45 9.59
#